data_AF-A0A3P5W6L0-F1
#
_entry.id   AF-A0A3P5W6L0-F1
#
_cell.length_a   1.000
_cell.length_b   1.000
_cell.length_c   1.000
_cell.angle_alpha   90.00
_cell.angle_beta   90.00
_cell.angle_gamma   90.00
#
_symmetry.space_group_name_H-M   'P 1'
#
loop_
_entity.id
_entity.type
_entity.pdbx_description
1 polymer ?
#
loop_
_entity_poly.entity_id
_entity_poly.type
_entity_poly.pdbx_seq_one_letter_code
_entity_poly.pdbx_strand_id
1 'polypeptide(L)' 'MAFQVRIKGDTAQAIRVSRNWLPKKRAVFDAATMAVERVAGCPVRSVDGDQAIVLARLRCKDAPPPVPTAVIVLDPH' A
#
# COMPACT_ATOMS: atom_id res chain seq x y z
N MET A 1 6.20 9.39 3.27
CA MET A 1 6.45 7.99 3.67
C MET A 1 6.69 7.14 2.43
N ALA A 2 7.63 6.19 2.44
CA ALA A 2 7.95 5.40 1.26
C ALA A 2 7.56 3.92 1.44
N PHE A 3 6.98 3.34 0.40
CA PHE A 3 6.51 1.96 0.39
C PHE A 3 6.97 1.22 -0.87
N GLN A 4 7.36 -0.04 -0.70
CA GLN A 4 7.40 -1.02 -1.78
C GLN A 4 6.02 -1.71 -1.82
N VAL A 5 5.32 -1.62 -2.95
CA VAL A 5 4.00 -2.21 -3.15
C VAL A 5 4.10 -3.43 -4.06
N ARG A 6 3.47 -4.52 -3.63
CA ARG A 6 3.31 -5.76 -4.40
C ARG A 6 1.83 -6.09 -4.47
N ILE A 7 1.33 -6.48 -5.64
CA ILE A 7 -0.07 -6.83 -5.84
C ILE A 7 -0.15 -8.27 -6.33
N LYS A 8 -1.19 -9.01 -5.92
CA LYS A 8 -1.51 -10.35 -6.40
C LYS A 8 -3.03 -10.51 -6.38
N GLY A 9 -3.65 -10.55 -7.55
CA GLY A 9 -5.11 -10.60 -7.66
C GLY A 9 -5.78 -9.42 -6.96
N ASP A 10 -6.66 -9.70 -6.00
CA ASP A 10 -7.39 -8.71 -5.19
C ASP A 10 -6.63 -8.31 -3.90
N THR A 11 -5.38 -8.73 -3.73
CA THR A 11 -4.58 -8.43 -2.54
C THR A 11 -3.37 -7.56 -2.88
N ALA A 12 -2.97 -6.72 -1.95
CA ALA A 12 -1.72 -5.97 -2.02
C ALA A 12 -0.96 -6.00 -0.68
N GLN A 13 0.35 -5.93 -0.76
CA GLN A 13 1.25 -5.71 0.37
C GLN A 13 1.97 -4.38 0.17
N ALA A 14 1.93 -3.50 1.16
CA ALA A 14 2.71 -2.28 1.23
C ALA A 14 3.76 -2.42 2.33
N ILE A 15 5.01 -2.62 1.90
CA ILE A 15 6.16 -2.78 2.78
C ILE A 15 6.78 -1.40 3.00
N ARG A 16 6.79 -0.91 4.24
CA ARG A 16 7.36 0.40 4.57
C ARG A 16 8.89 0.34 4.46
N VAL A 17 9.45 1.11 3.54
CA VAL A 17 10.91 1.18 3.32
C VAL A 17 11.53 2.43 3.94
N SER A 18 10.73 3.44 4.31
CA SER A 18 11.22 4.60 5.05
C SER A 18 11.52 4.25 6.51
N ARG A 19 12.70 4.65 7.00
CA ARG A 19 13.16 4.45 8.39
C ARG A 19 12.71 5.54 9.38
N ASN A 20 11.77 6.41 8.98
CA ASN A 20 11.28 7.48 9.85
C ASN A 20 10.58 6.90 11.10
N TRP A 21 10.85 7.52 12.25
CA TRP A 21 10.39 7.09 13.56
C TRP A 21 8.87 7.29 13.75
N LEU A 22 8.22 6.25 14.28
CA LEU A 22 6.89 6.20 14.93
C LEU A 22 5.77 7.16 14.45
N PRO A 23 5.24 7.01 13.23
CA PRO A 23 3.87 7.47 12.95
C PRO A 23 2.87 6.63 13.75
N LYS A 24 1.68 7.15 14.08
CA LYS A 24 0.58 6.31 14.62
C LYS A 24 0.20 5.22 13.61
N LYS A 25 -0.25 4.04 14.07
CA LYS A 25 -0.68 2.93 13.17
C LYS A 25 -1.64 3.42 12.08
N ARG A 26 -2.63 4.22 12.46
CA ARG A 26 -3.60 4.81 11.51
C ARG A 26 -2.94 5.65 10.42
N ALA A 27 -1.97 6.51 10.76
CA ALA A 27 -1.27 7.33 9.76
C ALA A 27 -0.45 6.48 8.77
N VAL A 28 0.15 5.37 9.24
CA VAL A 28 0.82 4.42 8.34
C VAL A 28 -0.19 3.74 7.43
N PHE A 29 -1.35 3.34 7.97
CA PHE A 29 -2.41 2.66 7.23
C PHE A 29 -3.02 3.58 6.16
N ASP A 30 -3.28 4.84 6.49
CA ASP A 30 -3.80 5.83 5.55
C ASP A 30 -2.79 6.08 4.40
N ALA A 31 -1.50 6.24 4.74
CA ALA A 31 -0.46 6.39 3.74
C ALA A 31 -0.27 5.13 2.88
N ALA A 32 -0.31 3.95 3.48
CA ALA A 32 -0.23 2.69 2.75
C ALA A 32 -1.42 2.51 1.79
N THR A 33 -2.64 2.86 2.22
CA THR A 33 -3.83 2.88 1.34
C THR A 33 -3.57 3.75 0.12
N MET A 34 -3.10 4.99 0.29
CA MET A 34 -2.81 5.89 -0.83
C MET A 34 -1.75 5.32 -1.78
N ALA A 35 -0.68 4.71 -1.24
CA ALA A 35 0.37 4.11 -2.06
C ALA A 35 -0.16 2.90 -2.86
N VAL A 36 -0.96 2.04 -2.22
CA VAL A 36 -1.58 0.88 -2.86
C VAL A 36 -2.54 1.31 -3.95
N GLU A 37 -3.43 2.28 -3.71
CA GLU A 37 -4.40 2.74 -4.70
C GLU A 37 -3.71 3.35 -5.93
N ARG A 38 -2.61 4.10 -5.74
CA ARG A 38 -1.81 4.64 -6.86
C ARG A 38 -1.19 3.54 -7.72
N VAL A 39 -0.69 2.47 -7.12
CA VAL A 39 -0.04 1.37 -7.85
C VAL A 39 -1.09 0.44 -8.48
N ALA A 40 -2.19 0.16 -7.77
CA ALA A 40 -3.25 -0.73 -8.21
C ALA A 40 -4.18 -0.10 -9.25
N GLY A 41 -4.32 1.23 -9.25
CA GLY A 41 -5.29 1.93 -10.10
C GLY A 41 -6.76 1.66 -9.71
N CYS A 42 -7.00 1.09 -8.53
CA CYS A 42 -8.34 0.75 -8.04
C CYS A 42 -8.41 0.94 -6.51
N PRO A 43 -9.62 1.12 -5.94
CA PRO A 43 -9.76 1.47 -4.53
C PRO A 43 -9.50 0.31 -3.58
N VAL A 44 -8.98 0.63 -2.41
CA VAL A 44 -8.78 -0.32 -1.30
C VAL A 44 -10.11 -0.53 -0.57
N ARG A 45 -10.47 -1.80 -0.35
CA ARG A 45 -11.63 -2.22 0.44
C ARG A 45 -11.37 -2.16 1.94
N SER A 46 -10.20 -2.61 2.36
CA SER A 46 -9.81 -2.75 3.76
C SER A 46 -8.31 -2.93 3.89
N VAL A 47 -7.76 -2.51 5.02
CA VAL A 47 -6.35 -2.68 5.39
C VAL A 47 -6.21 -3.40 6.73
N ASP A 48 -5.16 -4.19 6.87
CA ASP A 48 -4.77 -4.91 8.09
C ASP A 48 -3.23 -5.02 8.17
N GLY A 49 -2.73 -5.73 9.18
CA GLY A 49 -1.31 -5.97 9.43
C GLY A 49 -0.74 -5.02 10.49
N ASP A 50 0.52 -4.63 10.28
CA ASP A 50 1.28 -3.79 11.19
C ASP A 50 1.90 -2.58 10.48
N GLN A 51 2.72 -1.82 11.20
CA GLN A 51 3.28 -0.57 10.70
C GLN A 51 4.47 -0.75 9.75
N ALA A 52 5.03 -1.95 9.66
CA ALA A 52 6.09 -2.32 8.73
C ALA A 52 5.49 -2.92 7.44
N ILE A 53 4.47 -3.77 7.57
CA ILE A 53 3.78 -4.40 6.43
C ILE A 53 2.27 -4.20 6.58
N VAL A 54 1.71 -3.41 5.66
CA VAL A 54 0.26 -3.24 5.54
C VAL A 54 -0.27 -4.17 4.46
N LEU A 55 -1.28 -4.97 4.82
CA LEU A 55 -1.99 -5.84 3.90
C LEU A 55 -3.28 -5.15 3.46
N ALA A 56 -3.55 -5.11 2.16
CA ALA A 56 -4.74 -4.48 1.61
C ALA A 56 -5.56 -5.46 0.75
N ARG A 57 -6.88 -5.32 0.83
CA ARG A 57 -7.83 -5.93 -0.11
C ARG A 57 -8.30 -4.87 -1.08
N LEU A 58 -8.38 -5.21 -2.36
CA LEU A 58 -8.72 -4.30 -3.45
C LEU A 58 -10.15 -4.53 -3.95
N ARG A 59 -10.76 -3.50 -4.54
CA ARG A 59 -12.02 -3.61 -5.31
C ARG A 59 -11.77 -3.37 -6.80
N CYS A 60 -10.78 -4.05 -7.35
CA CYS A 60 -10.55 -4.02 -8.80
C CYS A 60 -11.66 -4.83 -9.49
N LYS A 61 -12.27 -4.29 -10.56
CA LYS A 61 -13.30 -5.00 -11.35
C LYS A 61 -12.69 -6.13 -12.18
N ASP A 62 -11.46 -5.93 -12.63
CA ASP A 62 -10.65 -6.88 -13.36
C ASP A 62 -9.35 -7.15 -12.57
N ALA A 63 -8.80 -8.36 -12.65
CA ALA A 63 -7.51 -8.63 -12.03
C ALA A 63 -6.46 -7.69 -12.64
N PRO A 64 -5.72 -6.90 -11.84
CA PRO A 64 -4.64 -6.09 -12.38
C PRO A 64 -3.65 -7.02 -13.11
N PRO A 65 -3.05 -6.59 -14.23
CA PRO A 65 -2.07 -7.39 -14.95
C PRO A 65 -0.95 -7.86 -13.99
N PRO A 66 -0.38 -9.06 -14.19
CA PRO A 66 0.65 -9.63 -13.30
C PRO A 66 1.77 -8.62 -13.07
N VAL A 67 2.12 -8.43 -11.80
CA VAL A 67 2.47 -7.09 -11.31
C VAL A 67 3.99 -6.88 -11.21
N PRO A 68 4.53 -5.79 -11.77
CA PRO A 68 5.85 -5.30 -11.42
C PRO A 68 5.88 -4.83 -9.95
N THR A 69 7.01 -5.04 -9.27
CA THR A 69 7.26 -4.45 -7.94
C THR A 69 7.49 -2.95 -8.10
N ALA A 70 6.65 -2.11 -7.48
CA ALA A 70 6.78 -0.65 -7.54
C ALA A 70 7.21 -0.09 -6.17
N VAL A 71 8.17 0.84 -6.17
CA VAL A 71 8.52 1.64 -4.99
C VAL A 71 7.92 3.02 -5.18
N ILE A 72 7.04 3.44 -4.27
CA ILE A 72 6.40 4.76 -4.30
C ILE A 72 6.79 5.54 -3.05
N VAL A 73 7.25 6.77 -3.24
CA VAL A 73 7.47 7.74 -2.18
C VAL A 73 6.26 8.67 -2.14
N LEU A 74 5.59 8.72 -0.99
CA LEU A 74 4.57 9.74 -0.71
C LEU A 74 5.27 10.91 -0.04
N ASP A 75 5.25 12.09 -0.65
CA ASP A 75 5.77 13.30 -0.03
C ASP A 75 4.92 13.67 1.20
N PRO A 76 5.53 14.00 2.35
CA PRO A 76 4.81 14.61 3.45
C PRO A 76 4.51 16.06 3.06
N HIS A 77 3.25 16.38 2.78
CA HIS A 77 2.77 17.76 2.78
C HIS A 77 2.75 18.32 4.20
#